data_AF-A0A7S4HHU4-F1
#
_entry.id   AF-A0A7S4HHU4-F1
#
_cell.length_a   1.000
_cell.length_b   1.000
_cell.length_c   1.000
_cell.angle_alpha   90.00
_cell.angle_beta   90.00
_cell.angle_gamma   90.00
#
_symmetry.space_group_name_H-M   'P 1'
#
loop_
_entity.id
_entity.type
_entity.pdbx_description
1 polymer ?
#
loop_
_entity_poly.entity_id
_entity_poly.type
_entity_poly.pdbx_seq_one_letter_code
_entity_poly.pdbx_strand_id
1 'polypeptide(L)'
;VPPIAPSNAQKTFPPRGTRVPPIAPSNAQKTFPPRQQGQSHPPKQQQQKQECPTSSPLPHHAPTGMDQKYKNMSEQTQKDNLSNVTALKRNILLHWALQPPELQILRPLDHLLCSVHTVCPPSFGVPAHSYFSGWKPIPRTELCAPDGTLDDEKIKKAVRKVRFFLHPDKLPRDLTDEQEFACKLLWDITNDAFEDFTTAQEHLDWIQ
;
A
#
# COMPACT_ATOMS: atom_id res chain seq x y z
N VAL A 1 5.42 -15.90 55.13
CA VAL A 1 5.56 -14.43 55.03
C VAL A 1 7.04 -14.09 55.02
N PRO A 2 7.66 -13.80 53.87
CA PRO A 2 8.99 -13.21 53.83
C PRO A 2 8.94 -11.67 53.67
N PRO A 3 9.93 -10.93 54.17
CA PRO A 3 9.87 -9.48 54.35
C PRO A 3 10.23 -8.69 53.08
N ILE A 4 9.52 -7.58 52.91
CA ILE A 4 9.68 -6.56 51.85
C ILE A 4 10.80 -5.60 52.28
N ALA A 5 11.79 -5.39 51.41
CA ALA A 5 12.78 -4.32 51.53
C ALA A 5 12.52 -3.26 50.44
N PRO A 6 12.35 -1.97 50.78
CA PRO A 6 12.36 -0.89 49.80
C PRO A 6 13.75 -0.26 49.71
N SER A 7 14.41 -0.40 48.57
CA SER A 7 15.63 0.36 48.26
C SER A 7 15.30 1.47 47.26
N ASN A 8 15.09 2.66 47.80
CA ASN A 8 14.80 3.90 47.10
C ASN A 8 16.13 4.55 46.69
N ALA A 9 16.51 4.48 45.42
CA ALA A 9 17.67 5.20 44.88
C ALA A 9 17.18 6.31 43.94
N GLN A 10 17.00 7.51 44.50
CA GLN A 10 16.80 8.74 43.74
C GLN A 10 18.10 9.09 43.00
N LYS A 11 18.09 8.97 41.67
CA LYS A 11 19.13 9.53 40.79
C LYS A 11 18.67 10.89 40.28
N THR A 12 19.20 11.94 40.90
CA THR A 12 19.10 13.33 40.47
C THR A 12 19.90 13.52 39.18
N PHE A 13 19.23 13.88 38.08
CA PHE A 13 19.89 14.29 36.83
C PHE A 13 19.96 15.82 36.75
N PRO A 14 21.07 16.40 36.26
CA PRO A 14 21.20 17.85 36.11
C PRO A 14 20.41 18.38 34.90
N PRO A 15 19.91 19.64 34.96
CA PRO A 15 19.21 20.27 33.84
C PRO A 15 20.20 20.64 32.73
N ARG A 16 20.07 20.00 31.55
CA ARG A 16 20.86 20.34 30.36
C ARG A 16 20.17 21.48 29.62
N GLY A 17 20.85 22.63 29.59
CA GLY A 17 20.37 23.91 29.09
C GLY A 17 19.85 23.91 27.64
N THR A 18 18.77 24.67 27.48
CA THR A 18 18.13 25.04 26.22
C THR A 18 19.02 26.03 25.47
N ARG A 19 19.71 25.57 24.41
CA ARG A 19 20.28 26.48 23.40
C ARG A 19 19.21 26.70 22.32
N VAL A 20 18.64 27.89 22.34
CA VAL A 20 17.76 28.41 21.27
C VAL A 20 18.65 28.85 20.10
N PRO A 21 18.47 28.34 18.88
CA PRO A 21 19.12 28.90 17.69
C PRO A 21 18.41 30.18 17.23
N PRO A 22 19.15 31.15 16.65
CA PRO A 22 18.58 32.40 16.16
C PRO A 22 17.72 32.19 14.91
N ILE A 23 16.54 32.83 14.91
CA ILE A 23 15.60 32.93 13.81
C ILE A 23 16.18 33.91 12.78
N ALA A 24 16.43 33.44 11.56
CA ALA A 24 16.71 34.30 10.41
C ALA A 24 15.42 34.52 9.61
N PRO A 25 15.00 35.78 9.35
CA PRO A 25 13.94 36.06 8.39
C PRO A 25 14.58 36.33 7.01
N SER A 26 14.14 35.65 5.96
CA SER A 26 14.28 36.24 4.62
C SER A 26 13.26 35.72 3.62
N ASN A 27 12.38 36.65 3.26
CA ASN A 27 11.58 36.72 2.05
C ASN A 27 12.31 36.20 0.80
N ALA A 28 11.59 35.39 0.03
CA ALA A 28 11.78 35.29 -1.42
C ALA A 28 10.42 35.02 -2.08
N GLN A 29 9.71 36.08 -2.43
CA GLN A 29 8.63 36.04 -3.42
C GLN A 29 9.23 35.54 -4.75
N LYS A 30 8.82 34.35 -5.18
CA LYS A 30 9.02 33.88 -6.55
C LYS A 30 7.72 34.06 -7.30
N THR A 31 7.70 35.08 -8.14
CA THR A 31 6.75 35.34 -9.21
C THR A 31 6.78 34.17 -10.20
N PHE A 32 5.65 33.51 -10.40
CA PHE A 32 5.46 32.50 -11.45
C PHE A 32 4.90 33.18 -12.72
N PRO A 33 5.35 32.77 -13.93
CA PRO A 33 4.79 33.27 -15.19
C PRO A 33 3.45 32.59 -15.53
N PRO A 34 2.59 33.26 -16.34
CA PRO A 34 1.29 32.72 -16.74
C PRO A 34 1.41 31.57 -17.74
N ARG A 35 0.70 30.47 -17.46
CA ARG A 35 0.63 29.27 -18.30
C ARG A 35 -0.34 29.53 -19.47
N GLN A 36 0.20 29.51 -20.69
CA GLN A 36 -0.57 29.60 -21.92
C GLN A 36 -1.53 28.41 -22.08
N GLN A 37 -2.79 28.74 -22.39
CA GLN A 37 -3.83 27.80 -22.80
C GLN A 37 -3.51 27.30 -24.21
N GLY A 38 -3.33 25.99 -24.36
CA GLY A 38 -3.05 25.32 -25.62
C GLY A 38 -4.08 24.25 -25.94
N GLN A 39 -4.99 24.61 -26.84
CA GLN A 39 -5.64 23.80 -27.88
C GLN A 39 -6.06 22.34 -27.60
N SER A 40 -7.37 22.19 -27.57
CA SER A 40 -8.15 20.97 -27.84
C SER A 40 -8.01 20.49 -29.29
N HIS A 41 -7.58 19.23 -29.47
CA HIS A 41 -7.73 18.48 -30.71
C HIS A 41 -8.50 17.17 -30.44
N PRO A 42 -9.53 16.84 -31.23
CA PRO A 42 -10.20 15.55 -31.18
C PRO A 42 -9.44 14.49 -32.00
N PRO A 43 -9.32 13.23 -31.52
CA PRO A 43 -8.76 12.15 -32.32
C PRO A 43 -9.75 11.65 -33.38
N LYS A 44 -9.32 11.68 -34.64
CA LYS A 44 -9.98 11.00 -35.76
C LYS A 44 -9.84 9.50 -35.62
N GLN A 45 -10.97 8.79 -35.63
CA GLN A 45 -11.05 7.36 -35.93
C GLN A 45 -10.57 7.12 -37.37
N GLN A 46 -9.52 6.31 -37.53
CA GLN A 46 -9.25 5.64 -38.80
C GLN A 46 -9.49 4.14 -38.62
N GLN A 47 -10.62 3.74 -39.16
CA GLN A 47 -11.03 2.38 -39.45
C GLN A 47 -10.21 1.92 -40.66
N GLN A 48 -9.28 0.98 -40.47
CA GLN A 48 -8.63 0.31 -41.61
C GLN A 48 -8.87 -1.20 -41.50
N LYS A 49 -9.89 -1.62 -42.25
CA LYS A 49 -10.02 -2.98 -42.78
C LYS A 49 -8.72 -3.31 -43.53
N GLN A 50 -8.11 -4.45 -43.22
CA GLN A 50 -7.21 -5.11 -44.14
C GLN A 50 -7.50 -6.61 -44.12
N GLU A 51 -8.37 -7.00 -45.05
CA GLU A 51 -8.50 -8.37 -45.55
C GLU A 51 -7.25 -8.70 -46.37
N CYS A 52 -6.62 -9.84 -46.11
CA CYS A 52 -5.67 -10.47 -47.02
C CYS A 52 -5.68 -12.00 -46.81
N PRO A 53 -5.30 -12.78 -47.84
CA PRO A 53 -5.98 -14.02 -48.17
C PRO A 53 -5.19 -15.28 -47.80
N THR A 54 -5.98 -16.36 -47.69
CA THR A 54 -5.66 -17.78 -47.85
C THR A 54 -4.37 -18.07 -48.62
N SER A 55 -3.44 -18.82 -48.01
CA SER A 55 -2.63 -19.81 -48.74
C SER A 55 -2.13 -20.97 -47.87
N SER A 56 -2.50 -22.17 -48.34
CA SER A 56 -1.77 -23.45 -48.32
C SER A 56 -1.53 -24.23 -47.00
N PRO A 57 -2.16 -25.41 -46.85
CA PRO A 57 -1.79 -26.40 -45.83
C PRO A 57 -0.61 -27.27 -46.29
N LEU A 58 0.48 -27.31 -45.50
CA LEU A 58 1.57 -28.27 -45.62
C LEU A 58 1.30 -29.54 -44.78
N PRO A 59 1.84 -30.71 -45.19
CA PRO A 59 1.45 -32.00 -44.63
C PRO A 59 2.09 -32.32 -43.28
N HIS A 60 1.37 -33.15 -42.55
CA HIS A 60 1.67 -33.70 -41.23
C HIS A 60 3.06 -34.33 -41.08
N HIS A 61 3.86 -33.77 -40.17
CA HIS A 61 4.80 -34.54 -39.36
C HIS A 61 4.15 -34.80 -38.00
N ALA A 62 3.94 -36.08 -37.69
CA ALA A 62 3.38 -36.53 -36.42
C ALA A 62 4.29 -36.16 -35.24
N PRO A 63 3.82 -35.35 -34.27
CA PRO A 63 4.58 -35.09 -33.06
C PRO A 63 4.50 -36.32 -32.15
N THR A 64 5.67 -36.83 -31.81
CA THR A 64 5.88 -37.90 -30.84
C THR A 64 5.33 -37.45 -29.49
N GLY A 65 4.48 -38.27 -28.85
CA GLY A 65 3.61 -37.91 -27.72
C GLY A 65 4.25 -37.55 -26.37
N MET A 66 5.43 -36.92 -26.35
CA MET A 66 6.10 -36.47 -25.11
C MET A 66 5.81 -35.00 -24.75
N ASP A 67 5.42 -34.14 -25.70
CA ASP A 67 5.20 -32.71 -25.46
C ASP A 67 3.89 -32.36 -24.71
N GLN A 68 2.88 -33.24 -24.74
CA GLN A 68 1.59 -32.95 -24.08
C GLN A 68 1.68 -32.94 -22.55
N LYS A 69 2.59 -33.70 -21.95
CA LYS A 69 2.70 -33.79 -20.49
C LYS A 69 3.24 -32.51 -19.87
N TYR A 70 4.18 -31.84 -20.53
CA TYR A 70 4.76 -30.58 -20.05
C TYR A 70 3.78 -29.41 -20.17
N LYS A 71 2.98 -29.37 -21.24
CA LYS A 71 1.98 -28.32 -21.46
C LYS A 71 0.87 -28.34 -20.39
N ASN A 72 0.38 -29.52 -20.02
CA ASN A 72 -0.65 -29.65 -18.99
C ASN A 72 -0.15 -29.23 -17.60
N MET A 73 1.14 -29.43 -17.30
CA MET A 73 1.71 -29.11 -15.98
C MET A 73 1.87 -27.59 -15.77
N SER A 74 2.24 -26.85 -16.82
CA SER A 74 2.30 -25.38 -16.76
C SER A 74 0.93 -24.72 -16.61
N GLU A 75 -0.09 -25.25 -17.30
CA GLU A 75 -1.46 -24.71 -17.22
C GLU A 75 -2.08 -24.94 -15.84
N GLN A 76 -1.84 -26.11 -15.24
CA GLN A 76 -2.28 -26.43 -13.88
C GLN A 76 -1.71 -25.43 -12.86
N THR A 77 -0.40 -25.15 -12.96
CA THR A 77 0.30 -24.26 -12.02
C THR A 77 -0.23 -22.82 -12.09
N GLN A 78 -0.55 -22.32 -13.29
CA GLN A 78 -1.16 -21.00 -13.44
C GLN A 78 -2.56 -20.91 -12.82
N LYS A 79 -3.37 -21.96 -12.98
CA LYS A 79 -4.72 -22.01 -12.43
C LYS A 79 -4.72 -22.01 -10.91
N ASP A 80 -3.82 -22.79 -10.30
CA ASP A 80 -3.69 -22.87 -8.85
C ASP A 80 -3.25 -21.50 -8.28
N ASN A 81 -2.28 -20.84 -8.92
CA ASN A 81 -1.84 -19.49 -8.55
C ASN A 81 -2.97 -18.45 -8.61
N LEU A 82 -3.79 -18.46 -9.67
CA LEU A 82 -4.95 -17.57 -9.79
C LEU A 82 -5.96 -17.78 -8.66
N SER A 83 -6.18 -19.04 -8.27
CA SER A 83 -7.10 -19.39 -7.19
C SER A 83 -6.59 -18.89 -5.83
N ASN A 84 -5.28 -19.04 -5.57
CA ASN A 84 -4.63 -18.54 -4.36
C ASN A 84 -4.68 -17.03 -4.28
N VAL A 85 -4.33 -16.33 -5.37
CA VAL A 85 -4.38 -14.85 -5.45
C VAL A 85 -5.81 -14.34 -5.23
N THR A 86 -6.82 -15.03 -5.77
CA THR A 86 -8.23 -14.67 -5.56
C THR A 86 -8.65 -14.84 -4.10
N ALA A 87 -8.26 -15.95 -3.47
CA ALA A 87 -8.53 -16.20 -2.06
C ALA A 87 -7.81 -15.20 -1.15
N LEU A 88 -6.56 -14.89 -1.46
CA LEU A 88 -5.75 -13.90 -0.76
C LEU A 88 -6.38 -12.50 -0.84
N LYS A 89 -6.76 -12.04 -2.04
CA LYS A 89 -7.47 -10.77 -2.23
C LYS A 89 -8.75 -10.72 -1.40
N ARG A 90 -9.56 -11.78 -1.46
CA ARG A 90 -10.80 -11.89 -0.68
C ARG A 90 -10.53 -11.79 0.81
N ASN A 91 -9.54 -12.50 1.32
CA ASN A 91 -9.23 -12.51 2.75
C ASN A 91 -8.73 -11.14 3.25
N ILE A 92 -7.84 -10.49 2.50
CA ILE A 92 -7.36 -9.13 2.83
C ILE A 92 -8.54 -8.14 2.85
N LEU A 93 -9.39 -8.18 1.83
CA LEU A 93 -10.53 -7.27 1.75
C LEU A 93 -11.54 -7.51 2.89
N LEU A 94 -11.95 -8.76 3.12
CA LEU A 94 -12.97 -9.09 4.12
C LEU A 94 -12.49 -8.88 5.56
N HIS A 95 -11.26 -9.29 5.88
CA HIS A 95 -10.80 -9.32 7.26
C HIS A 95 -10.08 -8.05 7.69
N TRP A 96 -9.59 -7.24 6.75
CA TRP A 96 -8.78 -6.06 7.06
C TRP A 96 -9.29 -4.79 6.40
N ALA A 97 -9.52 -4.77 5.09
CA ALA A 97 -9.78 -3.51 4.38
C ALA A 97 -11.20 -2.99 4.58
N LEU A 98 -12.20 -3.87 4.58
CA LEU A 98 -13.61 -3.50 4.56
C LEU A 98 -14.24 -3.52 5.96
N GLN A 99 -15.23 -2.66 6.16
CA GLN A 99 -16.01 -2.57 7.38
C GLN A 99 -17.26 -3.49 7.29
N PRO A 100 -17.47 -4.44 8.22
CA PRO A 100 -18.74 -5.16 8.35
C PRO A 100 -19.87 -4.21 8.76
N PRO A 101 -21.15 -4.48 8.41
CA PRO A 101 -21.67 -5.69 7.75
C PRO A 101 -21.78 -5.62 6.22
N GLU A 102 -21.85 -4.43 5.64
CA GLU A 102 -22.12 -4.27 4.20
C GLU A 102 -20.89 -4.54 3.32
N LEU A 103 -19.67 -4.44 3.86
CA LEU A 103 -18.40 -4.69 3.14
C LEU A 103 -18.26 -3.85 1.85
N GLN A 104 -18.87 -2.67 1.82
CA GLN A 104 -18.78 -1.74 0.69
C GLN A 104 -17.86 -0.56 0.98
N ILE A 105 -17.57 -0.30 2.25
CA ILE A 105 -16.82 0.87 2.70
C ILE A 105 -15.50 0.40 3.31
N LEU A 106 -14.42 1.08 2.94
CA LEU A 106 -13.11 0.88 3.55
C LEU A 106 -13.17 1.25 5.04
N ARG A 107 -12.42 0.53 5.87
CA ARG A 107 -12.25 0.91 7.26
C ARG A 107 -11.60 2.29 7.35
N PRO A 108 -11.83 3.02 8.45
CA PRO A 108 -11.15 4.28 8.71
C PRO A 108 -9.63 4.16 8.54
N LEU A 109 -9.03 5.16 7.90
CA LEU A 109 -7.62 5.16 7.54
C LEU A 109 -6.70 4.94 8.74
N ASP A 110 -7.00 5.54 9.90
CA ASP A 110 -6.23 5.37 11.14
C ASP A 110 -6.18 3.89 11.58
N HIS A 111 -7.28 3.17 11.45
CA HIS A 111 -7.35 1.74 11.74
C HIS A 111 -6.51 0.93 10.73
N LEU A 112 -6.61 1.22 9.43
CA LEU A 112 -5.81 0.54 8.40
C LEU A 112 -4.30 0.72 8.66
N LEU A 113 -3.86 1.96 8.96
CA LEU A 113 -2.47 2.28 9.28
C LEU A 113 -1.96 1.55 10.53
N CYS A 114 -2.78 1.48 11.58
CA CYS A 114 -2.41 0.77 12.80
C CYS A 114 -2.31 -0.74 12.61
N SER A 115 -3.13 -1.32 11.73
CA SER A 115 -3.29 -2.77 11.58
C SER A 115 -2.60 -3.38 10.36
N VAL A 116 -1.98 -2.60 9.47
CA VAL A 116 -1.32 -3.12 8.26
C VAL A 116 -0.32 -4.26 8.53
N HIS A 117 0.34 -4.24 9.69
CA HIS A 117 1.29 -5.28 10.10
C HIS A 117 0.66 -6.67 10.31
N THR A 118 -0.64 -6.73 10.61
CA THR A 118 -1.36 -8.00 10.84
C THR A 118 -1.78 -8.68 9.53
N VAL A 119 -1.59 -8.00 8.39
CA VAL A 119 -1.91 -8.53 7.06
C VAL A 119 -0.69 -8.69 6.17
N CYS A 120 0.48 -8.22 6.61
CA CYS A 120 1.75 -8.57 5.98
C CYS A 120 1.99 -10.09 6.09
N PRO A 121 2.72 -10.69 5.12
CA PRO A 121 3.15 -12.08 5.21
C PRO A 121 3.85 -12.35 6.56
N PRO A 122 3.56 -13.48 7.25
CA PRO A 122 2.97 -14.72 6.74
C PRO A 122 1.43 -14.84 6.80
N SER A 123 0.72 -13.73 6.92
CA SER A 123 -0.74 -13.74 7.04
C SER A 123 -1.42 -14.33 5.80
N PHE A 124 -2.60 -14.93 6.00
CA PHE A 124 -3.42 -15.52 4.92
C PHE A 124 -2.76 -16.64 4.11
N GLY A 125 -1.78 -17.34 4.70
CA GLY A 125 -1.11 -18.47 4.05
C GLY A 125 0.04 -18.08 3.13
N VAL A 126 0.35 -16.78 3.02
CA VAL A 126 1.50 -16.31 2.25
C VAL A 126 2.78 -16.68 3.02
N PRO A 127 3.85 -17.18 2.36
CA PRO A 127 5.10 -17.52 3.04
C PRO A 127 5.72 -16.31 3.76
N ALA A 128 6.37 -16.53 4.90
CA ALA A 128 7.09 -15.47 5.61
C ALA A 128 8.29 -14.96 4.78
N HIS A 129 8.58 -13.66 4.88
CA HIS A 129 9.77 -13.06 4.27
C HIS A 129 10.45 -12.10 5.25
N SER A 130 11.79 -12.09 5.24
CA SER A 130 12.61 -11.29 6.18
C SER A 130 12.35 -9.79 6.06
N TYR A 131 12.05 -9.29 4.87
CA TYR A 131 11.68 -7.89 4.61
C TYR A 131 10.57 -7.38 5.56
N PHE A 132 9.53 -8.18 5.79
CA PHE A 132 8.38 -7.78 6.61
C PHE A 132 8.70 -7.71 8.10
N SER A 133 9.76 -8.39 8.56
CA SER A 133 10.21 -8.29 9.96
C SER A 133 10.76 -6.90 10.33
N GLY A 134 11.17 -6.10 9.32
CA GLY A 134 11.62 -4.73 9.52
C GLY A 134 10.48 -3.72 9.75
N TRP A 135 9.23 -4.12 9.55
CA TRP A 135 8.09 -3.22 9.75
C TRP A 135 7.87 -2.94 11.24
N LYS A 136 7.75 -1.65 11.57
CA LYS A 136 7.41 -1.19 12.92
C LYS A 136 5.93 -0.80 12.96
N PRO A 137 5.09 -1.50 13.75
CA PRO A 137 3.69 -1.15 13.94
C PRO A 137 3.55 0.32 14.34
N ILE A 138 2.52 0.97 13.80
CA ILE A 138 2.21 2.37 14.09
C ILE A 138 1.13 2.36 15.18
N PRO A 139 1.44 2.68 16.44
CA PRO A 139 0.43 2.74 17.48
C PRO A 139 -0.48 3.95 17.26
N ARG A 140 -1.73 3.85 17.71
CA ARG A 140 -2.72 4.93 17.58
C ARG A 140 -2.26 6.24 18.23
N THR A 141 -1.46 6.16 19.30
CA THR A 141 -0.87 7.33 19.98
C THR A 141 0.07 8.14 19.07
N GLU A 142 0.67 7.52 18.05
CA GLU A 142 1.47 8.22 17.03
C GLU A 142 0.60 8.93 15.98
N LEU A 143 -0.70 8.66 15.93
CA LEU A 143 -1.63 9.29 14.99
C LEU A 143 -2.48 10.40 15.65
N CYS A 144 -2.61 10.38 16.97
CA CYS A 144 -3.43 11.33 17.71
C CYS A 144 -2.64 12.55 18.24
N ALA A 145 -3.31 13.69 18.37
CA ALA A 145 -2.87 14.84 19.14
C ALA A 145 -3.02 14.57 20.66
N PRO A 146 -2.47 15.44 21.55
CA PRO A 146 -2.53 15.25 23.01
C PRO A 146 -3.95 15.18 23.59
N ASP A 147 -4.93 15.76 22.91
CA ASP A 147 -6.35 15.74 23.26
C ASP A 147 -7.08 14.46 22.80
N GLY A 148 -6.39 13.56 22.10
CA GLY A 148 -6.93 12.31 21.58
C GLY A 148 -7.59 12.43 20.21
N THR A 149 -7.66 13.61 19.61
CA THR A 149 -8.15 13.81 18.23
C THR A 149 -7.11 13.32 17.23
N LEU A 150 -7.52 13.01 16.00
CA LEU A 150 -6.58 12.63 14.94
C LEU A 150 -5.81 13.86 14.46
N ASP A 151 -4.50 13.72 14.32
CA ASP A 151 -3.61 14.77 13.82
C ASP A 151 -3.28 14.51 12.35
N ASP A 152 -3.73 15.40 11.47
CA ASP A 152 -3.59 15.24 10.02
C ASP A 152 -2.13 15.11 9.56
N GLU A 153 -1.22 15.85 10.19
CA GLU A 153 0.19 15.80 9.83
C GLU A 153 0.83 14.48 10.25
N LYS A 154 0.39 13.90 11.36
CA LYS A 154 0.78 12.54 11.78
C LYS A 154 0.19 11.47 10.86
N ILE A 155 -1.07 11.58 10.49
CA ILE A 155 -1.71 10.68 9.51
C ILE A 155 -0.98 10.71 8.17
N LYS A 156 -0.73 11.90 7.61
CA LYS A 156 0.02 12.06 6.34
C LYS A 156 1.43 11.47 6.41
N LYS A 157 2.11 11.56 7.55
CA LYS A 157 3.44 10.94 7.77
C LYS A 157 3.34 9.41 7.85
N ALA A 158 2.35 8.88 8.56
CA ALA A 158 2.11 7.44 8.65
C ALA A 158 1.76 6.83 7.28
N VAL A 159 0.91 7.49 6.50
CA VAL A 159 0.58 7.09 5.11
C VAL A 159 1.84 7.08 4.26
N ARG A 160 2.68 8.13 4.30
CA ARG A 160 3.95 8.16 3.57
C ARG A 160 4.87 6.98 3.95
N LYS A 161 4.93 6.63 5.24
CA LYS A 161 5.71 5.49 5.74
C LYS A 161 5.19 4.16 5.17
N VAL A 162 3.87 3.93 5.21
CA VAL A 162 3.24 2.72 4.64
C VAL A 162 3.45 2.66 3.12
N ARG A 163 3.17 3.75 2.41
CA ARG A 163 3.37 3.85 0.95
C ARG A 163 4.79 3.55 0.54
N PHE A 164 5.79 4.09 1.24
CA PHE A 164 7.19 3.83 0.93
C PHE A 164 7.57 2.37 1.14
N PHE A 165 7.07 1.76 2.22
CA PHE A 165 7.35 0.35 2.56
C PHE A 165 6.66 -0.64 1.61
N LEU A 166 5.48 -0.30 1.08
CA LEU A 166 4.73 -1.17 0.17
C LEU A 166 4.90 -0.81 -1.32
N HIS A 167 5.72 0.20 -1.63
CA HIS A 167 5.88 0.68 -3.00
C HIS A 167 6.48 -0.41 -3.90
N PRO A 168 5.89 -0.73 -5.06
CA PRO A 168 6.35 -1.83 -5.92
C PRO A 168 7.83 -1.71 -6.29
N ASP A 169 8.33 -0.52 -6.62
CA ASP A 169 9.74 -0.28 -6.96
C ASP A 169 10.73 -0.41 -5.78
N LYS A 170 10.25 -0.41 -4.53
CA LYS A 170 11.08 -0.49 -3.32
C LYS A 170 11.07 -1.89 -2.70
N LEU A 171 10.27 -2.80 -3.25
CA LEU A 171 10.21 -4.18 -2.78
C LEU A 171 11.48 -4.96 -3.17
N PRO A 172 11.89 -5.94 -2.35
CA PRO A 172 12.93 -6.88 -2.72
C PRO A 172 12.55 -7.67 -3.98
N ARG A 173 13.54 -8.06 -4.77
CA ARG A 173 13.33 -8.82 -6.02
C ARG A 173 13.12 -10.32 -5.80
N ASP A 174 13.34 -10.80 -4.59
CA ASP A 174 13.22 -12.19 -4.15
C ASP A 174 11.87 -12.51 -3.50
N LEU A 175 10.90 -11.58 -3.57
CA LEU A 175 9.54 -11.85 -3.16
C LEU A 175 8.87 -12.86 -4.11
N THR A 176 8.01 -13.71 -3.56
CA THR A 176 7.12 -14.55 -4.37
C THR A 176 6.00 -13.71 -4.99
N ASP A 177 5.40 -14.22 -6.07
CA ASP A 177 4.28 -13.55 -6.75
C ASP A 177 3.12 -13.21 -5.78
N GLU A 178 2.82 -14.11 -4.83
CA GLU A 178 1.80 -13.90 -3.79
C GLU A 178 2.16 -12.76 -2.83
N GLN A 179 3.44 -12.66 -2.43
CA GLN A 179 3.94 -11.60 -1.56
C GLN A 179 3.92 -10.25 -2.27
N GLU A 180 4.37 -10.20 -3.52
CA GLU A 180 4.33 -8.98 -4.34
C GLU A 180 2.89 -8.53 -4.58
N PHE A 181 1.99 -9.46 -4.90
CA PHE A 181 0.56 -9.19 -5.05
C PHE A 181 -0.05 -8.62 -3.76
N ALA A 182 0.25 -9.22 -2.60
CA ALA A 182 -0.21 -8.70 -1.32
C ALA A 182 0.27 -7.26 -1.09
N CYS A 183 1.55 -6.97 -1.35
CA CYS A 183 2.09 -5.62 -1.18
C CYS A 183 1.40 -4.60 -2.08
N LYS A 184 1.20 -4.92 -3.37
CA LYS A 184 0.49 -4.05 -4.31
C LYS A 184 -0.95 -3.78 -3.86
N LEU A 185 -1.68 -4.83 -3.46
CA LEU A 185 -3.05 -4.69 -2.99
C LEU A 185 -3.15 -3.83 -1.72
N LEU A 186 -2.26 -4.03 -0.75
CA LEU A 186 -2.21 -3.23 0.47
C LEU A 186 -1.85 -1.77 0.17
N TRP A 187 -0.95 -1.53 -0.78
CA TRP A 187 -0.58 -0.19 -1.25
C TRP A 187 -1.77 0.52 -1.90
N ASP A 188 -2.48 -0.14 -2.82
CA ASP A 188 -3.67 0.41 -3.49
C ASP A 188 -4.76 0.76 -2.48
N ILE A 189 -5.12 -0.16 -1.58
CA ILE A 189 -6.12 0.07 -0.52
C ILE A 189 -5.74 1.27 0.37
N THR A 190 -4.45 1.39 0.72
CA THR A 190 -3.98 2.52 1.52
C THR A 190 -4.06 3.83 0.74
N ASN A 191 -3.90 3.80 -0.58
CA ASN A 191 -4.04 4.98 -1.43
C ASN A 191 -5.49 5.42 -1.51
N ASP A 192 -6.40 4.49 -1.79
CA ASP A 192 -7.83 4.75 -1.89
C ASP A 192 -8.38 5.31 -0.57
N ALA A 193 -8.05 4.66 0.57
CA ALA A 193 -8.48 5.14 1.88
C ALA A 193 -7.91 6.52 2.24
N PHE A 194 -6.71 6.86 1.73
CA PHE A 194 -6.14 8.18 1.95
C PHE A 194 -6.80 9.25 1.07
N GLU A 195 -7.16 8.91 -0.16
CA GLU A 195 -7.95 9.78 -1.04
C GLU A 195 -9.30 10.12 -0.40
N ASP A 196 -10.03 9.09 0.05
CA ASP A 196 -11.29 9.26 0.78
C ASP A 196 -11.13 10.16 2.01
N PHE A 197 -10.06 9.96 2.79
CA PHE A 197 -9.74 10.80 3.94
C PHE A 197 -9.52 12.27 3.55
N THR A 198 -8.75 12.53 2.49
CA THR A 198 -8.50 13.91 2.02
C THR A 198 -9.77 14.58 1.49
N THR A 199 -10.59 13.87 0.73
CA THR A 199 -11.87 14.39 0.23
C THR A 199 -12.83 14.69 1.37
N ALA A 200 -12.88 13.85 2.41
CA ALA A 200 -13.68 14.11 3.59
C ALA A 200 -13.22 15.38 4.33
N GLN A 201 -11.91 15.61 4.47
CA GLN A 201 -11.37 16.82 5.11
C GLN A 201 -11.71 18.08 4.30
N GLU A 202 -11.51 18.06 2.99
CA GLU A 202 -11.91 19.16 2.10
C GLU A 202 -13.42 19.43 2.21
N HIS A 203 -14.23 18.39 2.43
CA HIS A 203 -15.66 18.51 2.67
C HIS A 203 -16.02 19.11 4.05
N LEU A 204 -15.17 19.02 5.06
CA LEU A 204 -15.42 19.70 6.34
C LEU A 204 -15.02 21.17 6.28
N ASP A 205 -13.93 21.49 5.57
CA ASP A 205 -13.39 22.85 5.48
C ASP A 205 -14.33 23.84 4.77
N TRP A 206 -15.22 23.41 3.88
CA TRP A 206 -16.15 24.33 3.19
C TRP A 206 -17.36 24.74 4.04
N ILE A 207 -17.63 24.07 5.15
CA ILE A 207 -18.80 24.33 6.00
C ILE A 207 -18.51 25.42 7.04
N GLN A 208 -17.23 25.77 7.26
CA GLN A 208 -16.80 26.80 8.22
C GLN A 208 -16.70 28.20 7.61
#